data_AF-A0A2T3IQM3-F1
#
_entry.id   AF-A0A2T3IQM3-F1
#
_cell.length_a   1.000
_cell.length_b   1.000
_cell.length_c   1.000
_cell.angle_alpha   90.00
_cell.angle_beta   90.00
_cell.angle_gamma   90.00
#
_symmetry.space_group_name_H-M   'P 1'
#
loop_
_entity.id
_entity.type
_entity.pdbx_description
1 polymer ?
#
loop_
_entity_poly.entity_id
_entity_poly.type
_entity_poly.pdbx_seq_one_letter_code
_entity_poly.pdbx_strand_id
1 'polypeptide(L)'
;MDYILQSSIDHPITANTKKSWQVPDTLIIIFMVGVLATLLTYLIPAGSFSQQTVSFIADGVEKTRTVIDPTSFTYAIDASGNKIYNTVGLFSAGGGIGLMNFMFEGLVSGSKWGSAVGVIMFMLVIGGAFGVVMRTGAIDAGILALIHKTKGSDFLFIPVLFVLFSLGGAVFGMGEEAIAFAIIIAPLMLRLGYDGITTVMVTYVATQVGFASSWMNPFSVAIAQGIAGIPVLSGMELRLPMWVGFTLMGVIFTMRYAAKIKRSPELSYSFKTDQFLREKTADVQQSQWHIGYTLVIATVAITTGWVVWGVVAHAWYIPEIASQFFTMGFVAGILGVVFKLNNMTLNDIATSFKEGAGVMLAPALLVGCAKGVLLILGDGSADEPSVLNSILNSAGGAISGIPDVAAVWIMYLFQSIFNFFVTSGSGQAALTMPLLAPLGDIAGISRQVTVLAFQLGDGFTNIVVPTSASLMGTLGVCRIDWGDWIRFSWRFMLLLFITSSVIVICAHLAGFN
;
A
#
# COMPACT_ATOMS: atom_id res chain seq x y z
N MET A 1 13.86 45.10 -1.96
CA MET A 1 13.04 46.30 -2.19
C MET A 1 12.62 46.24 -3.65
N ASP A 2 11.35 45.89 -3.86
CA ASP A 2 10.47 46.11 -5.03
C ASP A 2 10.91 45.52 -6.39
N TYR A 3 10.32 44.42 -6.91
CA TYR A 3 8.99 44.29 -7.57
C TYR A 3 8.68 45.32 -8.65
N ILE A 4 8.85 44.96 -9.94
CA ILE A 4 8.08 45.38 -11.15
C ILE A 4 8.35 44.29 -12.23
N LEU A 5 7.46 43.35 -12.62
CA LEU A 5 6.15 43.39 -13.32
C LEU A 5 6.18 43.96 -14.75
N GLN A 6 6.15 43.08 -15.77
CA GLN A 6 5.36 43.15 -17.02
C GLN A 6 5.91 42.11 -18.02
N SER A 7 5.16 41.09 -18.42
CA SER A 7 4.16 41.25 -19.47
C SER A 7 3.07 40.19 -19.39
N SER A 8 1.84 40.68 -19.28
CA SER A 8 0.58 39.97 -19.47
C SER A 8 0.29 39.85 -20.97
N ILE A 9 -0.05 38.65 -21.43
CA ILE A 9 -0.87 38.47 -22.62
C ILE A 9 -2.15 37.77 -22.16
N ASP A 10 -3.21 38.58 -22.05
CA ASP A 10 -4.58 38.15 -21.78
C ASP A 10 -5.17 37.44 -23.00
N HIS A 11 -5.64 36.21 -22.79
CA HIS A 11 -6.73 35.63 -23.57
C HIS A 11 -7.87 35.29 -22.60
N PRO A 12 -9.06 35.93 -22.70
CA PRO A 12 -10.19 35.58 -21.86
C PRO A 12 -10.87 34.36 -22.47
N ILE A 13 -10.48 33.15 -22.07
CA ILE A 13 -11.36 31.99 -22.20
C ILE A 13 -12.33 32.06 -21.02
N THR A 14 -13.54 32.56 -21.29
CA THR A 14 -14.69 32.46 -20.37
C THR A 14 -15.13 31.00 -20.26
N ALA A 15 -14.33 30.20 -19.55
CA ALA A 15 -14.73 28.88 -19.11
C ALA A 15 -15.73 29.06 -17.97
N ASN A 16 -17.01 28.93 -18.30
CA ASN A 16 -18.11 28.87 -17.35
C ASN A 16 -17.95 27.57 -16.52
N THR A 17 -17.12 27.60 -15.49
CA THR A 17 -16.89 26.48 -14.58
C THR A 17 -18.09 26.37 -13.65
N LYS A 18 -19.10 25.59 -14.09
CA LYS A 18 -20.02 24.96 -13.13
C LYS A 18 -19.16 24.35 -12.02
N LYS A 19 -19.38 24.82 -10.79
CA LYS A 19 -18.69 24.40 -9.57
C LYS A 19 -18.82 22.87 -9.43
N SER A 20 -17.92 22.11 -10.06
CA SER A 20 -17.90 20.66 -9.95
C SER A 20 -17.48 20.35 -8.53
N TRP A 21 -18.27 19.53 -7.82
CA TRP A 21 -17.93 19.02 -6.50
C TRP A 21 -16.49 18.48 -6.53
N GLN A 22 -15.57 19.19 -5.87
CA GLN A 22 -14.18 18.77 -5.73
C GLN A 22 -14.12 17.83 -4.54
N VAL A 23 -13.53 16.65 -4.76
CA VAL A 23 -13.27 15.72 -3.66
C VAL A 23 -12.29 16.39 -2.69
N PRO A 24 -12.50 16.31 -1.36
CA PRO A 24 -11.57 16.88 -0.39
C PRO A 24 -10.15 16.30 -0.53
N ASP A 25 -9.15 17.10 -0.15
CA ASP A 25 -7.75 16.65 -0.07
C ASP A 25 -7.61 15.45 0.89
N THR A 26 -6.65 14.56 0.62
CA THR A 26 -6.47 13.34 1.41
C THR A 26 -6.16 13.62 2.89
N LEU A 27 -5.43 14.70 3.21
CA LEU A 27 -5.20 15.08 4.61
C LEU A 27 -6.51 15.48 5.30
N ILE A 28 -7.42 16.15 4.58
CA ILE A 28 -8.75 16.49 5.10
C ILE A 28 -9.54 15.21 5.35
N ILE A 29 -9.48 14.25 4.43
CA ILE A 29 -10.16 12.95 4.59
C ILE A 29 -9.63 12.23 5.83
N ILE A 30 -8.30 12.08 5.98
CA ILE A 30 -7.71 11.42 7.15
C ILE A 30 -8.09 12.17 8.44
N PHE A 31 -8.14 13.50 8.41
CA PHE A 31 -8.61 14.28 9.55
C PHE A 31 -10.08 13.99 9.90
N MET A 32 -10.98 13.91 8.91
CA MET A 32 -12.37 13.49 9.14
C MET A 32 -12.45 12.08 9.74
N VAL A 33 -11.57 11.17 9.30
CA VAL A 33 -11.46 9.83 9.89
C VAL A 33 -10.97 9.92 11.34
N GLY A 34 -10.01 10.79 11.65
CA GLY A 34 -9.58 11.07 13.02
C GLY A 34 -10.72 11.57 13.91
N VAL A 35 -11.55 12.48 13.40
CA VAL A 35 -12.76 12.95 14.12
C VAL A 35 -13.71 11.79 14.38
N LEU A 36 -13.99 10.96 13.38
CA LEU A 36 -14.84 9.78 13.53
C LEU A 36 -14.27 8.80 14.55
N ALA A 37 -12.97 8.53 14.48
CA ALA A 37 -12.26 7.66 15.41
C ALA A 37 -12.38 8.17 16.85
N THR A 38 -12.19 9.48 17.06
CA THR A 38 -12.42 10.11 18.36
C THR A 38 -13.85 9.93 18.83
N LEU A 39 -14.86 10.16 17.97
CA LEU A 39 -16.27 9.94 18.34
C LEU A 39 -16.54 8.50 18.79
N LEU A 40 -15.94 7.51 18.12
CA LEU A 40 -16.10 6.11 18.51
C LEU A 40 -15.59 5.82 19.94
N THR A 41 -14.56 6.54 20.40
CA THR A 41 -14.06 6.44 21.79
C THR A 41 -15.05 6.96 22.83
N TYR A 42 -16.08 7.70 22.44
CA TYR A 42 -17.17 8.11 23.35
C TYR A 42 -18.36 7.14 23.34
N LEU A 43 -18.49 6.33 22.29
CA LEU A 43 -19.65 5.48 22.05
C LEU A 43 -19.41 4.03 22.42
N ILE A 44 -18.16 3.56 22.33
CA ILE A 44 -17.79 2.16 22.48
C ILE A 44 -16.89 2.01 23.72
N PRO A 45 -17.28 1.18 24.71
CA PRO A 45 -16.44 0.94 25.86
C PRO A 45 -15.16 0.21 25.46
N ALA A 46 -14.03 0.54 26.09
CA ALA A 46 -12.74 -0.08 25.82
C ALA A 46 -12.68 -1.49 26.42
N GLY A 47 -12.19 -2.43 25.63
CA GLY A 47 -11.99 -3.82 26.06
C GLY A 47 -10.60 -4.32 25.70
N SER A 48 -10.15 -5.38 26.36
CA SER A 48 -8.86 -6.01 26.08
C SER A 48 -8.97 -7.54 26.13
N PHE A 49 -7.96 -8.17 25.54
CA PHE A 49 -7.73 -9.61 25.55
C PHE A 49 -6.39 -9.88 26.23
N SER A 50 -6.31 -10.98 26.96
CA SER A 50 -5.00 -11.55 27.32
C SER A 50 -4.31 -12.07 26.07
N GLN A 51 -2.98 -12.04 26.08
CA GLN A 51 -2.16 -12.56 25.00
C GLN A 51 -1.64 -13.96 25.32
N GLN A 52 -1.46 -14.76 24.28
CA GLN A 52 -0.82 -16.07 24.34
C GLN A 52 0.18 -16.21 23.19
N THR A 53 1.24 -16.98 23.41
CA THR A 53 2.22 -17.27 22.35
C THR A 53 1.82 -18.54 21.64
N VAL A 54 1.62 -18.46 20.32
CA VAL A 54 1.40 -19.62 19.46
C VAL A 54 2.69 -19.91 18.70
N SER A 55 3.17 -21.14 18.82
CA SER A 55 4.24 -21.70 17.99
C SER A 55 3.65 -22.35 16.75
N PHE A 56 4.21 -22.07 15.58
CA PHE A 56 3.90 -22.77 14.34
C PHE A 56 5.18 -23.06 13.55
N ILE A 57 5.16 -24.15 12.79
CA ILE A 57 6.29 -24.53 11.94
C ILE A 57 6.12 -23.87 10.58
N ALA A 58 7.10 -23.07 10.17
CA ALA A 58 7.21 -22.54 8.81
C ALA A 58 8.61 -22.86 8.28
N ASP A 59 8.68 -23.49 7.09
CA ASP A 59 9.94 -23.93 6.46
C ASP A 59 10.83 -24.81 7.36
N GLY A 60 10.22 -25.65 8.19
CA GLY A 60 10.94 -26.54 9.12
C GLY A 60 11.54 -25.85 10.34
N VAL A 61 11.30 -24.55 10.52
CA VAL A 61 11.74 -23.77 11.68
C VAL A 61 10.52 -23.42 12.54
N GLU A 62 10.64 -23.62 13.86
CA GLU A 62 9.62 -23.18 14.81
C GLU A 62 9.64 -21.64 14.90
N LYS A 63 8.54 -21.01 14.51
CA LYS A 63 8.31 -19.57 14.65
C LYS A 63 7.25 -19.35 15.71
N THR A 64 7.46 -18.35 16.56
CA THR A 64 6.51 -17.95 17.58
C THR A 64 5.84 -16.64 17.22
N ARG A 65 4.57 -16.50 17.58
CA ARG A 65 3.84 -15.24 17.45
C ARG A 65 2.95 -15.03 18.66
N THR A 66 3.00 -13.82 19.20
CA THR A 66 2.06 -13.38 20.22
C THR A 66 0.72 -13.07 19.55
N VAL A 67 -0.34 -13.68 20.06
CA VAL A 67 -1.71 -13.58 19.53
C VAL A 67 -2.69 -13.42 20.68
N ILE A 68 -3.95 -13.11 20.37
CA ILE A 68 -5.00 -12.93 21.39
C ILE A 68 -5.50 -14.28 21.92
N ASP A 69 -5.88 -14.33 23.20
CA ASP A 69 -6.74 -15.40 23.74
C ASP A 69 -8.21 -15.00 23.52
N PRO A 70 -8.94 -15.68 22.62
CA PRO A 70 -10.30 -15.30 22.25
C PRO A 70 -11.32 -15.43 23.39
N THR A 71 -11.02 -16.20 24.44
CA THR A 71 -11.92 -16.39 25.59
C THR A 71 -11.72 -15.38 26.71
N SER A 72 -10.65 -14.58 26.62
CA SER A 72 -10.19 -13.70 27.69
C SER A 72 -10.76 -12.28 27.64
N PHE A 73 -11.70 -12.00 26.73
CA PHE A 73 -12.20 -10.65 26.53
C PHE A 73 -12.82 -10.08 27.81
N THR A 74 -12.36 -8.89 28.21
CA THR A 74 -12.94 -8.15 29.32
C THR A 74 -13.09 -6.67 28.98
N TYR A 75 -14.16 -6.05 29.45
CA TYR A 75 -14.27 -4.59 29.41
C TYR A 75 -13.44 -3.99 30.55
N ALA A 76 -12.75 -2.89 30.26
CA ALA A 76 -12.13 -2.10 31.31
C ALA A 76 -13.22 -1.48 32.20
N ILE A 77 -13.08 -1.63 33.52
CA ILE A 77 -14.03 -1.13 34.51
C ILE A 77 -13.34 -0.18 35.49
N ASP A 78 -14.04 0.87 35.89
CA ASP A 78 -13.57 1.80 36.92
C ASP A 78 -13.77 1.22 38.33
N ALA A 79 -13.27 1.94 39.35
CA ALA A 79 -13.42 1.54 40.76
C ALA A 79 -14.88 1.43 41.23
N SER A 80 -15.83 1.97 40.46
CA SER A 80 -17.28 1.91 40.73
C SER A 80 -17.99 0.81 39.93
N GLY A 81 -17.26 0.04 39.11
CA GLY A 81 -17.80 -1.02 38.25
C GLY A 81 -18.41 -0.53 36.93
N ASN A 82 -18.26 0.73 36.56
CA ASN A 82 -18.73 1.25 35.27
C ASN A 82 -17.71 0.97 34.17
N LYS A 83 -18.19 0.78 32.94
CA LYS A 83 -17.32 0.58 31.77
C LYS A 83 -16.52 1.85 31.46
N ILE A 84 -15.23 1.69 31.23
CA ILE A 84 -14.31 2.74 30.79
C ILE A 84 -14.38 2.84 29.27
N TYR A 85 -14.37 4.05 28.74
CA TYR A 85 -14.51 4.33 27.30
C TYR A 85 -13.19 4.78 26.63
N ASN A 86 -12.10 5.00 27.38
CA ASN A 86 -10.84 5.54 26.86
C ASN A 86 -11.05 6.76 25.94
N THR A 87 -11.88 7.70 26.41
CA THR A 87 -12.28 8.86 25.63
C THR A 87 -11.07 9.71 25.25
N VAL A 88 -10.92 9.96 23.96
CA VAL A 88 -9.84 10.80 23.43
C VAL A 88 -10.27 12.26 23.40
N GLY A 89 -9.54 13.11 24.12
CA GLY A 89 -9.79 14.55 24.15
C GLY A 89 -9.30 15.29 22.91
N LEU A 90 -9.56 16.61 22.85
CA LEU A 90 -9.06 17.44 21.75
C LEU A 90 -7.53 17.50 21.73
N PHE A 91 -6.90 17.58 22.91
CA PHE A 91 -5.45 17.51 23.11
C PHE A 91 -5.15 16.55 24.26
N SER A 92 -3.95 15.98 24.27
CA SER A 92 -3.42 15.23 25.41
C SER A 92 -1.98 15.67 25.71
N ALA A 93 -1.62 15.63 27.00
CA ALA A 93 -0.28 15.94 27.49
C ALA A 93 0.47 14.67 27.91
N GLY A 94 1.79 14.78 28.10
CA GLY A 94 2.60 13.69 28.68
C GLY A 94 2.76 12.45 27.81
N GLY A 95 2.62 12.57 26.48
CA GLY A 95 2.72 11.46 25.52
C GLY A 95 1.42 10.70 25.28
N GLY A 96 0.29 11.15 25.84
CA GLY A 96 -1.02 10.60 25.49
C GLY A 96 -1.56 11.09 24.14
N ILE A 97 -2.55 10.40 23.59
CA ILE A 97 -3.14 10.69 22.29
C ILE A 97 -4.35 11.64 22.40
N GLY A 98 -4.46 12.59 21.48
CA GLY A 98 -5.56 13.54 21.34
C GLY A 98 -5.82 13.87 19.88
N LEU A 99 -7.03 14.33 19.55
CA LEU A 99 -7.43 14.59 18.16
C LEU A 99 -6.52 15.61 17.45
N MET A 100 -5.94 16.58 18.16
CA MET A 100 -5.07 17.60 17.56
C MET A 100 -3.58 17.21 17.55
N ASN A 101 -3.14 16.32 18.45
CA ASN A 101 -1.75 15.83 18.46
C ASN A 101 -1.58 14.49 17.73
N PHE A 102 -2.65 13.87 17.23
CA PHE A 102 -2.60 12.57 16.55
C PHE A 102 -1.60 12.52 15.39
N MET A 103 -1.48 13.60 14.62
CA MET A 103 -0.53 13.67 13.50
C MET A 103 0.90 13.54 14.00
N PHE A 104 1.25 14.28 15.07
CA PHE A 104 2.61 14.24 15.61
C PHE A 104 2.91 12.86 16.20
N GLU A 105 2.03 12.34 17.06
CA GLU A 105 2.17 11.01 17.67
C GLU A 105 2.29 9.91 16.60
N GLY A 106 1.48 10.02 15.55
CA GLY A 106 1.53 9.12 14.41
C GLY A 106 2.83 9.20 13.62
N LEU A 107 3.36 10.40 13.36
CA LEU A 107 4.64 10.60 12.65
C LEU A 107 5.85 10.02 13.40
N VAL A 108 5.84 10.12 14.73
CA VAL A 108 6.95 9.63 15.57
C VAL A 108 6.74 8.19 16.06
N SER A 109 5.58 7.59 15.73
CA SER A 109 5.23 6.23 16.12
C SER A 109 6.09 5.18 15.42
N GLY A 110 6.54 4.20 16.19
CA GLY A 110 7.20 3.00 15.67
C GLY A 110 8.69 2.96 15.92
N SER A 111 9.39 2.22 15.06
CA SER A 111 10.85 2.14 15.09
C SER A 111 11.40 2.06 13.67
N LYS A 112 12.74 2.02 13.54
CA LYS A 112 13.37 1.76 12.25
C LYS A 112 12.93 0.45 11.59
N TRP A 113 12.44 -0.51 12.39
CA TRP A 113 12.04 -1.84 11.92
C TRP A 113 10.60 -1.93 11.40
N GLY A 114 9.76 -0.90 11.61
CA GLY A 114 8.36 -0.91 11.17
C GLY A 114 7.47 0.15 11.82
N SER A 115 6.22 0.24 11.35
CA SER A 115 5.24 1.31 11.64
C SER A 115 5.61 2.64 10.94
N ALA A 116 5.02 3.77 11.36
CA ALA A 116 5.06 5.02 10.63
C ALA A 116 6.47 5.58 10.43
N VAL A 117 7.27 5.76 11.49
CA VAL A 117 8.58 6.43 11.38
C VAL A 117 9.55 5.66 10.48
N GLY A 118 9.57 4.32 10.56
CA GLY A 118 10.40 3.48 9.71
C GLY A 118 10.02 3.61 8.23
N VAL A 119 8.72 3.51 7.93
CA VAL A 119 8.18 3.64 6.56
C VAL A 119 8.41 5.05 6.01
N ILE A 120 8.22 6.09 6.80
CA ILE A 120 8.46 7.49 6.41
C ILE A 120 9.93 7.68 6.04
N MET A 121 10.86 7.25 6.89
CA MET A 121 12.29 7.41 6.62
C MET A 121 12.73 6.61 5.39
N PHE A 122 12.17 5.41 5.20
CA PHE A 122 12.37 4.60 4.00
C PHE A 122 11.91 5.33 2.73
N MET A 123 10.70 5.89 2.73
CA MET A 123 10.17 6.67 1.60
C MET A 123 11.09 7.85 1.27
N LEU A 124 11.52 8.63 2.27
CA LEU A 124 12.41 9.78 2.05
C LEU A 124 13.76 9.37 1.46
N VAL A 125 14.38 8.30 1.98
CA VAL A 125 15.68 7.80 1.49
C VAL A 125 15.57 7.29 0.05
N ILE A 126 14.53 6.52 -0.26
CA ILE A 126 14.29 6.00 -1.61
C ILE A 126 13.97 7.13 -2.58
N GLY A 127 13.08 8.05 -2.20
CA GLY A 127 12.76 9.22 -3.01
C GLY A 127 14.02 10.01 -3.34
N GLY A 128 14.89 10.23 -2.36
CA GLY A 128 16.16 10.91 -2.57
C GLY A 128 17.11 10.14 -3.48
N ALA A 129 17.28 8.84 -3.26
CA ALA A 129 18.13 7.99 -4.11
C ALA A 129 17.66 8.01 -5.58
N PHE A 130 16.35 7.89 -5.82
CA PHE A 130 15.79 7.98 -7.16
C PHE A 130 15.86 9.40 -7.73
N GLY A 131 15.75 10.44 -6.91
CA GLY A 131 16.02 11.82 -7.34
C GLY A 131 17.40 11.97 -7.97
N VAL A 132 18.43 11.38 -7.35
CA VAL A 132 19.79 11.34 -7.91
C VAL A 132 19.85 10.55 -9.21
N VAL A 133 19.26 9.35 -9.26
CA VAL A 133 19.22 8.53 -10.48
C VAL A 133 18.54 9.28 -11.63
N MET A 134 17.40 9.93 -11.38
CA MET A 134 16.68 10.71 -12.40
C MET A 134 17.49 11.90 -12.89
N ARG A 135 18.23 12.58 -12.01
CA ARG A 135 19.10 13.71 -12.37
C ARG A 135 20.18 13.35 -13.40
N THR A 136 20.60 12.07 -13.44
CA THR A 136 21.57 11.57 -14.45
C THR A 136 21.03 11.55 -15.87
N GLY A 137 19.70 11.53 -16.07
CA GLY A 137 19.07 11.35 -17.39
C GLY A 137 19.18 9.94 -17.96
N ALA A 138 19.80 8.99 -17.25
CA ALA A 138 19.98 7.62 -17.73
C ALA A 138 18.64 6.89 -17.91
N ILE A 139 17.68 7.12 -16.99
CA ILE A 139 16.34 6.55 -17.09
C ILE A 139 15.63 7.08 -18.33
N ASP A 140 15.74 8.37 -18.61
CA ASP A 140 15.12 8.97 -19.80
C ASP A 140 15.69 8.41 -21.10
N ALA A 141 17.02 8.33 -21.19
CA ALA A 141 17.70 7.71 -22.33
C ALA A 141 17.29 6.24 -22.49
N GLY A 142 17.24 5.49 -21.37
CA GLY A 142 16.82 4.09 -21.35
C GLY A 142 15.39 3.90 -21.84
N ILE A 143 14.46 4.76 -21.41
CA ILE A 143 13.07 4.74 -21.88
C ILE A 143 13.00 5.00 -23.39
N LEU A 144 13.70 6.02 -23.90
CA LEU A 144 13.71 6.31 -25.34
C LEU A 144 14.28 5.15 -26.16
N ALA A 145 15.38 4.55 -25.71
CA ALA A 145 15.97 3.39 -26.36
C ALA A 145 15.02 2.19 -26.34
N LEU A 146 14.32 1.97 -25.22
CA LEU A 146 13.33 0.92 -25.08
C LEU A 146 12.17 1.14 -26.05
N ILE A 147 11.58 2.34 -26.10
CA ILE A 147 10.50 2.71 -27.04
C ILE A 147 10.92 2.47 -28.48
N HIS A 148 12.15 2.83 -28.86
CA HIS A 148 12.65 2.57 -30.22
C HIS A 148 12.77 1.07 -30.53
N LYS A 149 13.16 0.26 -29.55
CA LYS A 149 13.32 -1.19 -29.69
C LYS A 149 11.98 -1.95 -29.63
N THR A 150 10.98 -1.41 -28.94
CA THR A 150 9.66 -2.02 -28.72
C THR A 150 8.55 -1.40 -29.58
N LYS A 151 8.91 -0.68 -30.66
CA LYS A 151 7.93 -0.14 -31.62
C LYS A 151 6.99 -1.26 -32.09
N GLY A 152 5.70 -1.14 -31.77
CA GLY A 152 4.65 -2.09 -32.14
C GLY A 152 4.34 -3.17 -31.09
N SER A 153 5.11 -3.28 -30.01
CA SER A 153 4.87 -4.23 -28.89
C SER A 153 4.71 -3.56 -27.53
N ASP A 154 4.52 -2.24 -27.51
CA ASP A 154 4.26 -1.42 -26.32
C ASP A 154 3.00 -1.82 -25.53
N PHE A 155 2.06 -2.54 -26.16
CA PHE A 155 0.91 -3.14 -25.49
C PHE A 155 1.31 -4.27 -24.51
N LEU A 156 2.48 -4.91 -24.68
CA LEU A 156 2.96 -5.98 -23.80
C LEU A 156 3.49 -5.48 -22.46
N PHE A 157 3.75 -4.17 -22.33
CA PHE A 157 4.25 -3.60 -21.07
C PHE A 157 3.30 -3.83 -19.92
N ILE A 158 1.99 -3.62 -20.14
CA ILE A 158 0.99 -3.77 -19.09
C ILE A 158 0.91 -5.23 -18.62
N PRO A 159 0.71 -6.24 -19.49
CA PRO A 159 0.68 -7.64 -19.04
C PRO A 159 1.96 -8.07 -18.33
N VAL A 160 3.13 -7.73 -18.88
CA VAL A 160 4.42 -8.15 -18.30
C VAL A 160 4.61 -7.52 -16.93
N LEU A 161 4.45 -6.20 -16.81
CA LEU A 161 4.64 -5.52 -15.53
C LEU A 161 3.60 -5.98 -14.52
N PHE A 162 2.32 -6.03 -14.88
CA PHE A 162 1.28 -6.45 -13.95
C PHE A 162 1.53 -7.87 -13.41
N VAL A 163 1.92 -8.82 -14.26
CA VAL A 163 2.26 -10.18 -13.82
C VAL A 163 3.48 -10.17 -12.90
N LEU A 164 4.54 -9.42 -13.24
CA LEU A 164 5.75 -9.34 -12.41
C LEU A 164 5.49 -8.72 -11.03
N PHE A 165 4.77 -7.60 -10.96
CA PHE A 165 4.41 -6.96 -9.69
C PHE A 165 3.43 -7.81 -8.89
N SER A 166 2.48 -8.47 -9.56
CA SER A 166 1.58 -9.42 -8.90
C SER A 166 2.33 -10.63 -8.34
N LEU A 167 3.32 -11.15 -9.06
CA LEU A 167 4.19 -12.21 -8.54
C LEU A 167 4.97 -11.71 -7.31
N GLY A 168 5.51 -10.48 -7.36
CA GLY A 168 6.18 -9.86 -6.22
C GLY A 168 5.31 -9.76 -4.97
N GLY A 169 4.04 -9.38 -5.13
CA GLY A 169 3.06 -9.36 -4.04
C GLY A 169 2.69 -10.75 -3.53
N ALA A 170 2.58 -11.73 -4.42
CA ALA A 170 2.18 -13.09 -4.07
C ALA A 170 3.28 -13.89 -3.35
N VAL A 171 4.54 -13.63 -3.72
CA VAL A 171 5.70 -14.40 -3.28
C VAL A 171 6.37 -13.75 -2.07
N PHE A 172 6.55 -12.43 -2.10
CA PHE A 172 7.34 -11.71 -1.09
C PHE A 172 6.53 -10.65 -0.34
N GLY A 173 5.26 -10.42 -0.69
CA GLY A 173 4.45 -9.39 -0.04
C GLY A 173 4.90 -7.96 -0.33
N MET A 174 5.49 -7.74 -1.51
CA MET A 174 6.02 -6.46 -1.97
C MET A 174 4.93 -5.37 -2.02
N GLY A 175 4.86 -4.49 -1.02
CA GLY A 175 3.88 -3.41 -0.94
C GLY A 175 4.54 -2.03 -1.08
N GLU A 176 5.46 -1.75 -0.18
CA GLU A 176 6.15 -0.48 -0.01
C GLU A 176 7.13 -0.21 -1.18
N GLU A 177 7.75 -1.25 -1.73
CA GLU A 177 8.69 -1.13 -2.84
C GLU A 177 8.00 -0.67 -4.12
N ALA A 178 6.69 -0.89 -4.26
CA ALA A 178 5.93 -0.43 -5.43
C ALA A 178 6.03 1.10 -5.62
N ILE A 179 6.22 1.87 -4.54
CA ILE A 179 6.45 3.32 -4.58
C ILE A 179 7.72 3.62 -5.37
N ALA A 180 8.81 2.94 -5.02
CA ALA A 180 10.12 3.09 -5.66
C ALA A 180 10.04 2.83 -7.16
N PHE A 181 9.39 1.74 -7.54
CA PHE A 181 9.23 1.38 -8.95
C PHE A 181 8.27 2.32 -9.69
N ALA A 182 7.23 2.84 -9.04
CA ALA A 182 6.32 3.81 -9.64
C ALA A 182 7.05 5.10 -10.04
N ILE A 183 8.09 5.53 -9.31
CA ILE A 183 8.93 6.69 -9.67
C ILE A 183 9.53 6.51 -11.08
N ILE A 184 9.99 5.30 -11.39
CA ILE A 184 10.63 4.96 -12.66
C ILE A 184 9.59 4.72 -13.76
N ILE A 185 8.51 4.00 -13.42
CA ILE A 185 7.54 3.52 -14.40
C ILE A 185 6.60 4.64 -14.84
N ALA A 186 6.29 5.63 -13.99
CA ALA A 186 5.39 6.73 -14.35
C ALA A 186 5.87 7.51 -15.60
N PRO A 187 7.12 8.03 -15.66
CA PRO A 187 7.63 8.68 -16.88
C PRO A 187 7.59 7.76 -18.12
N LEU A 188 7.89 6.47 -17.96
CA LEU A 188 7.83 5.49 -19.06
C LEU A 188 6.40 5.34 -19.59
N MET A 189 5.42 5.13 -18.71
CA MET A 189 4.02 4.95 -19.09
C MET A 189 3.47 6.18 -19.79
N LEU A 190 3.80 7.38 -19.30
CA LEU A 190 3.40 8.64 -19.93
C LEU A 190 4.00 8.79 -21.33
N ARG A 191 5.27 8.43 -21.52
CA ARG A 191 5.91 8.42 -22.86
C ARG A 191 5.30 7.39 -23.82
N LEU A 192 4.81 6.25 -23.31
CA LEU A 192 4.11 5.25 -24.10
C LEU A 192 2.67 5.66 -24.46
N GLY A 193 2.22 6.84 -24.02
CA GLY A 193 0.88 7.37 -24.28
C GLY A 193 -0.18 6.87 -23.30
N TYR A 194 0.23 6.23 -22.20
CA TYR A 194 -0.66 5.91 -21.08
C TYR A 194 -0.70 7.08 -20.08
N ASP A 195 -1.21 6.82 -18.88
CA ASP A 195 -1.44 7.81 -17.82
C ASP A 195 -0.91 7.35 -16.46
N GLY A 196 -0.93 8.26 -15.48
CA GLY A 196 -0.57 7.96 -14.10
C GLY A 196 -1.41 6.80 -13.53
N ILE A 197 -2.72 6.76 -13.82
CA ILE A 197 -3.62 5.70 -13.35
C ILE A 197 -3.14 4.32 -13.81
N THR A 198 -2.78 4.17 -15.09
CA THR A 198 -2.23 2.93 -15.65
C THR A 198 -0.94 2.54 -14.92
N THR A 199 -0.11 3.51 -14.56
CA THR A 199 1.10 3.26 -13.76
C THR A 199 0.77 2.64 -12.42
N VAL A 200 -0.13 3.24 -11.65
CA VAL A 200 -0.56 2.73 -10.33
C VAL A 200 -1.19 1.34 -10.45
N MET A 201 -1.92 1.08 -11.54
CA MET A 201 -2.50 -0.23 -11.82
C MET A 201 -1.44 -1.32 -12.02
N VAL A 202 -0.40 -1.06 -12.82
CA VAL A 202 0.62 -2.08 -13.12
C VAL A 202 1.71 -2.19 -12.05
N THR A 203 1.81 -1.22 -11.14
CA THR A 203 2.72 -1.26 -9.99
C THR A 203 1.96 -1.69 -8.73
N TYR A 204 1.39 -0.74 -7.98
CA TYR A 204 0.81 -1.00 -6.67
C TYR A 204 -0.40 -1.93 -6.70
N VAL A 205 -1.37 -1.70 -7.59
CA VAL A 205 -2.56 -2.57 -7.64
C VAL A 205 -2.18 -4.00 -8.03
N ALA A 206 -1.26 -4.16 -8.96
CA ALA A 206 -0.73 -5.46 -9.32
C ALA A 206 -0.13 -6.17 -8.10
N THR A 207 0.67 -5.49 -7.27
CA THR A 207 1.20 -6.10 -6.04
C THR A 207 0.09 -6.46 -5.05
N GLN A 208 -0.91 -5.60 -4.87
CA GLN A 208 -2.05 -5.90 -3.98
C GLN A 208 -2.90 -7.06 -4.48
N VAL A 209 -3.09 -7.19 -5.80
CA VAL A 209 -3.73 -8.36 -6.41
C VAL A 209 -2.94 -9.63 -6.09
N GLY A 210 -1.62 -9.57 -6.22
CA GLY A 210 -0.73 -10.66 -5.84
C GLY A 210 -0.82 -11.02 -4.37
N PHE A 211 -0.74 -10.03 -3.50
CA PHE A 211 -0.82 -10.16 -2.05
C PHE A 211 -2.14 -10.82 -1.63
N ALA A 212 -3.27 -10.29 -2.10
CA ALA A 212 -4.61 -10.75 -1.77
C ALA A 212 -4.89 -12.18 -2.24
N SER A 213 -4.28 -12.61 -3.34
CA SER A 213 -4.48 -13.95 -3.91
C SER A 213 -3.28 -14.89 -3.72
N SER A 214 -2.31 -14.50 -2.88
CA SER A 214 -1.07 -15.22 -2.63
C SER A 214 -1.24 -16.67 -2.17
N TRP A 215 -0.31 -17.53 -2.57
CA TRP A 215 -0.18 -18.89 -2.05
C TRP A 215 1.02 -19.06 -1.11
N MET A 216 1.91 -18.07 -1.03
CA MET A 216 3.14 -18.20 -0.26
C MET A 216 3.63 -16.96 0.48
N ASN A 217 2.87 -15.87 0.46
CA ASN A 217 3.29 -14.61 1.05
C ASN A 217 3.60 -14.80 2.56
N PRO A 218 4.86 -14.56 3.00
CA PRO A 218 5.30 -14.84 4.37
C PRO A 218 4.77 -13.83 5.39
N PHE A 219 4.21 -12.71 4.95
CA PHE A 219 3.74 -11.60 5.78
C PHE A 219 2.23 -11.53 5.93
N SER A 220 1.47 -12.37 5.20
CA SER A 220 0.01 -12.41 5.28
C SER A 220 -0.48 -13.85 5.42
N VAL A 221 -0.69 -14.57 4.32
CA VAL A 221 -1.28 -15.91 4.33
C VAL A 221 -0.52 -16.89 5.22
N ALA A 222 0.82 -16.87 5.21
CA ALA A 222 1.62 -17.77 6.05
C ALA A 222 1.43 -17.51 7.56
N ILE A 223 1.32 -16.23 7.95
CA ILE A 223 1.07 -15.84 9.34
C ILE A 223 -0.34 -16.25 9.74
N ALA A 224 -1.33 -15.95 8.91
CA ALA A 224 -2.73 -16.30 9.18
C ALA A 224 -2.93 -17.82 9.30
N GLN A 225 -2.30 -18.62 8.44
CA GLN A 225 -2.31 -20.09 8.53
C GLN A 225 -1.64 -20.59 9.80
N GLY A 226 -0.46 -20.05 10.14
CA GLY A 226 0.25 -20.42 11.36
C GLY A 226 -0.57 -20.14 12.63
N ILE A 227 -1.22 -18.98 12.70
CA ILE A 227 -2.12 -18.61 13.80
C ILE A 227 -3.37 -19.48 13.83
N ALA A 228 -3.95 -19.78 12.67
CA ALA A 228 -5.09 -20.67 12.55
C ALA A 228 -4.74 -22.15 12.85
N GLY A 229 -3.46 -22.49 13.07
CA GLY A 229 -3.03 -23.85 13.38
C GLY A 229 -3.21 -24.84 12.22
N ILE A 230 -3.24 -24.34 10.98
CA ILE A 230 -3.25 -25.18 9.77
C ILE A 230 -1.86 -25.17 9.13
N PRO A 231 -1.48 -26.20 8.36
CA PRO A 231 -0.14 -26.27 7.78
C PRO A 231 0.16 -25.02 6.94
N VAL A 232 1.28 -24.36 7.22
CA VAL A 232 1.70 -23.14 6.50
C VAL A 232 1.99 -23.50 5.04
N LEU A 233 1.57 -22.65 4.10
CA LEU A 233 1.60 -22.88 2.64
C LEU A 233 0.66 -23.97 2.12
N SER A 234 -0.26 -24.50 2.94
CA SER A 234 -1.28 -25.44 2.46
C SER A 234 -2.32 -24.76 1.54
N GLY A 235 -3.14 -25.56 0.85
CA GLY A 235 -4.23 -25.09 -0.02
C GLY A 235 -3.76 -24.40 -1.31
N MET A 236 -2.58 -24.76 -1.81
CA MET A 236 -2.02 -24.24 -3.06
C MET A 236 -2.92 -24.54 -4.25
N GLU A 237 -3.64 -25.66 -4.23
CA GLU A 237 -4.56 -26.09 -5.28
C GLU A 237 -5.69 -25.10 -5.54
N LEU A 238 -6.12 -24.33 -4.53
CA LEU A 238 -7.07 -23.24 -4.71
C LEU A 238 -6.35 -21.91 -4.96
N ARG A 239 -5.29 -21.62 -4.19
CA ARG A 239 -4.66 -20.29 -4.16
C ARG A 239 -3.93 -19.96 -5.46
N LEU A 240 -3.25 -20.92 -6.10
CA LEU A 240 -2.50 -20.66 -7.32
C LEU A 240 -3.42 -20.40 -8.54
N PRO A 241 -4.48 -21.20 -8.80
CA PRO A 241 -5.47 -20.85 -9.81
C PRO A 241 -6.20 -19.52 -9.51
N MET A 242 -6.48 -19.25 -8.24
CA MET A 242 -7.06 -17.97 -7.80
C MET A 242 -6.14 -16.80 -8.17
N TRP A 243 -4.84 -16.89 -7.86
CA TRP A 243 -3.86 -15.86 -8.24
C TRP A 243 -3.80 -15.64 -9.74
N VAL A 244 -3.74 -16.71 -10.55
CA VAL A 244 -3.77 -16.61 -12.01
C VAL A 244 -5.05 -15.89 -12.47
N GLY A 245 -6.20 -16.27 -11.92
CA GLY A 245 -7.49 -15.67 -12.26
C GLY A 245 -7.57 -14.18 -11.95
N PHE A 246 -7.20 -13.77 -10.73
CA PHE A 246 -7.19 -12.37 -10.32
C PHE A 246 -6.15 -11.54 -11.09
N THR A 247 -4.97 -12.11 -11.36
CA THR A 247 -3.93 -11.46 -12.17
C THR A 247 -4.41 -11.23 -13.59
N LEU A 248 -4.99 -12.25 -14.24
CA LEU A 248 -5.59 -12.11 -15.58
C LEU A 248 -6.70 -11.07 -15.60
N MET A 249 -7.55 -11.05 -14.57
CA MET A 249 -8.60 -10.04 -14.44
C MET A 249 -8.03 -8.63 -14.33
N GLY A 250 -7.00 -8.43 -13.51
CA GLY A 250 -6.27 -7.16 -13.39
C GLY A 250 -5.62 -6.72 -14.69
N VAL A 251 -4.96 -7.63 -15.40
CA VAL A 251 -4.36 -7.39 -16.72
C VAL A 251 -5.43 -6.97 -17.72
N ILE A 252 -6.51 -7.72 -17.86
CA ILE A 252 -7.59 -7.44 -18.83
C ILE A 252 -8.24 -6.09 -18.53
N PHE A 253 -8.54 -5.82 -17.26
CA PHE A 253 -9.14 -4.55 -16.85
C PHE A 253 -8.22 -3.37 -17.19
N THR A 254 -6.93 -3.47 -16.82
CA THR A 254 -5.93 -2.42 -17.05
C THR A 254 -5.69 -2.21 -18.53
N MET A 255 -5.57 -3.28 -19.32
CA MET A 255 -5.40 -3.20 -20.78
C MET A 255 -6.57 -2.50 -21.46
N ARG A 256 -7.81 -2.80 -21.06
CA ARG A 256 -9.00 -2.14 -21.61
C ARG A 256 -9.03 -0.66 -21.28
N TYR A 257 -8.69 -0.29 -20.05
CA TYR A 257 -8.58 1.10 -19.64
C TYR A 257 -7.48 1.82 -20.41
N ALA A 258 -6.26 1.27 -20.41
CA ALA A 258 -5.10 1.86 -21.05
C ALA A 258 -5.28 2.03 -22.57
N ALA A 259 -5.90 1.06 -23.24
CA ALA A 259 -6.23 1.18 -24.67
C ALA A 259 -7.22 2.31 -24.96
N LYS A 260 -8.17 2.57 -24.04
CA LYS A 260 -9.10 3.70 -24.13
C LYS A 260 -8.37 5.02 -23.95
N ILE A 261 -7.53 5.14 -22.92
CA ILE A 261 -6.78 6.38 -22.63
C ILE A 261 -5.77 6.70 -23.72
N LYS A 262 -5.09 5.69 -24.26
CA LYS A 262 -4.14 5.88 -25.35
C LYS A 262 -4.79 6.42 -26.64
N ARG A 263 -6.06 6.10 -26.87
CA ARG A 263 -6.85 6.64 -27.99
C ARG A 263 -7.37 8.05 -27.72
N SER A 264 -7.75 8.33 -26.48
CA SER A 264 -8.38 9.57 -26.04
C SER A 264 -7.83 9.98 -24.67
N PRO A 265 -6.65 10.63 -24.61
CA PRO A 265 -5.99 10.99 -23.36
C PRO A 265 -6.83 11.87 -22.43
N GLU A 266 -7.70 12.70 -22.99
CA GLU A 266 -8.64 13.58 -22.28
C GLU A 266 -9.66 12.85 -21.40
N LEU A 267 -9.83 11.54 -21.60
CA LEU A 267 -10.70 10.69 -20.78
C LEU A 267 -10.01 10.18 -19.50
N SER A 268 -8.70 10.46 -19.34
CA SER A 268 -7.95 10.05 -18.16
C SER A 268 -8.38 10.84 -16.93
N TYR A 269 -8.55 10.13 -15.81
CA TYR A 269 -8.79 10.77 -14.52
C TYR A 269 -7.59 11.59 -14.04
N SER A 270 -6.37 11.26 -14.48
CA SER A 270 -5.13 11.98 -14.18
C SER A 270 -4.70 12.96 -15.28
N PHE A 271 -5.55 13.26 -16.28
CA PHE A 271 -5.16 14.07 -17.44
C PHE A 271 -4.50 15.41 -17.06
N LYS A 272 -5.04 16.11 -16.07
CA LYS A 272 -4.53 17.40 -15.59
C LYS A 272 -3.24 17.26 -14.78
N THR A 273 -3.19 16.28 -13.88
CA THR A 273 -2.04 16.11 -12.99
C THR A 273 -0.84 15.50 -13.72
N ASP A 274 -1.09 14.68 -14.73
CA ASP A 274 -0.08 14.14 -15.64
C ASP A 274 0.60 15.22 -16.47
N GLN A 275 -0.04 16.38 -16.70
CA GLN A 275 0.53 17.47 -17.49
C GLN A 275 1.90 17.90 -16.95
N PHE A 276 2.04 18.00 -15.63
CA PHE A 276 3.32 18.34 -15.01
C PHE A 276 4.43 17.33 -15.35
N LEU A 277 4.11 16.03 -15.29
CA LEU A 277 5.07 14.98 -15.60
C LEU A 277 5.37 14.96 -17.10
N ARG A 278 4.37 15.20 -17.95
CA ARG A 278 4.52 15.30 -19.42
C ARG A 278 5.42 16.47 -19.83
N GLU A 279 5.24 17.65 -19.23
CA GLU A 279 6.06 18.83 -19.49
C GLU A 279 7.54 18.60 -19.12
N LYS A 280 7.81 18.02 -17.94
CA LYS A 280 9.17 17.61 -17.56
C LYS A 280 9.79 16.56 -18.48
N THR A 281 8.96 15.73 -19.09
CA THR A 281 9.38 14.63 -19.97
C THR A 281 9.64 15.10 -21.40
N ALA A 282 8.99 16.20 -21.83
CA ALA A 282 9.03 16.74 -23.19
C ALA A 282 10.36 17.45 -23.52
N ASP A 283 11.06 17.96 -22.52
CA ASP A 283 12.31 18.73 -22.68
C ASP A 283 13.57 17.84 -22.84
N VAL A 284 13.40 16.51 -22.88
CA VAL A 284 14.52 15.59 -23.04
C VAL A 284 14.94 15.51 -24.50
N GLN A 285 15.97 16.28 -24.85
CA GLN A 285 16.69 16.14 -26.12
C GLN A 285 17.30 14.74 -26.26
N GLN A 286 17.25 14.17 -27.47
CA GLN A 286 17.98 12.94 -27.80
C GLN A 286 19.48 13.15 -27.63
N SER A 287 19.99 12.81 -26.44
CA SER A 287 21.42 12.68 -26.21
C SER A 287 21.93 11.40 -26.89
N GLN A 288 23.10 11.47 -27.51
CA GLN A 288 23.77 10.27 -28.01
C GLN A 288 24.00 9.30 -26.84
N TRP A 289 23.79 8.00 -27.07
CA TRP A 289 23.88 7.01 -26.01
C TRP A 289 25.28 7.00 -25.40
N HIS A 290 25.38 7.39 -24.13
CA HIS A 290 26.62 7.43 -23.38
C HIS A 290 26.81 6.16 -22.55
N ILE A 291 28.05 5.67 -22.42
CA ILE A 291 28.34 4.49 -21.58
C ILE A 291 27.94 4.70 -20.12
N GLY A 292 28.00 5.96 -19.63
CA GLY A 292 27.53 6.32 -18.30
C GLY A 292 26.04 6.03 -18.09
N TYR A 293 25.19 6.17 -19.12
CA TYR A 293 23.78 5.78 -19.02
C TYR A 293 23.64 4.28 -18.82
N THR A 294 24.40 3.46 -19.56
CA THR A 294 24.43 2.01 -19.37
C THR A 294 24.85 1.64 -17.95
N LEU A 295 25.87 2.29 -17.40
CA LEU A 295 26.37 2.01 -16.05
C LEU A 295 25.38 2.39 -14.96
N VAL A 296 24.67 3.51 -15.11
CA VAL A 296 23.60 3.90 -14.17
C VAL A 296 22.43 2.91 -14.26
N ILE A 297 21.99 2.53 -15.46
CA ILE A 297 20.91 1.54 -15.64
C ILE A 297 21.34 0.17 -15.06
N ALA A 298 22.59 -0.25 -15.29
CA ALA A 298 23.14 -1.46 -14.70
C ALA A 298 23.18 -1.39 -13.18
N THR A 299 23.52 -0.23 -12.60
CA THR A 299 23.49 -0.01 -11.15
C THR A 299 22.07 -0.22 -10.61
N VAL A 300 21.05 0.36 -11.24
CA VAL A 300 19.64 0.14 -10.86
C VAL A 300 19.27 -1.34 -10.95
N ALA A 301 19.59 -2.01 -12.05
CA ALA A 301 19.26 -3.43 -12.26
C ALA A 301 19.96 -4.35 -11.24
N ILE A 302 21.24 -4.11 -10.95
CA ILE A 302 22.01 -4.84 -9.94
C ILE A 302 21.41 -4.62 -8.56
N THR A 303 21.08 -3.37 -8.20
CA THR A 303 20.42 -3.07 -6.93
C THR A 303 19.07 -3.76 -6.83
N THR A 304 18.26 -3.78 -7.89
CA THR A 304 16.99 -4.52 -7.89
C THR A 304 17.21 -6.01 -7.63
N GLY A 305 18.18 -6.63 -8.31
CA GLY A 305 18.54 -8.03 -8.04
C GLY A 305 19.04 -8.26 -6.61
N TRP A 306 19.81 -7.30 -6.07
CA TRP A 306 20.32 -7.34 -4.69
C TRP A 306 19.21 -7.20 -3.65
N VAL A 307 18.21 -6.34 -3.88
CA VAL A 307 17.01 -6.23 -3.03
C VAL A 307 16.24 -7.54 -3.04
N VAL A 308 15.96 -8.10 -4.22
CA VAL A 308 15.26 -9.39 -4.34
C VAL A 308 16.00 -10.47 -3.57
N TRP A 309 17.30 -10.63 -3.80
CA TRP A 309 18.11 -11.60 -3.06
C TRP A 309 18.11 -11.36 -1.55
N GLY A 310 18.20 -10.11 -1.10
CA GLY A 310 18.16 -9.74 0.32
C GLY A 310 16.85 -10.14 0.99
N VAL A 311 15.72 -9.83 0.34
CA VAL A 311 14.38 -10.20 0.82
C VAL A 311 14.21 -11.72 0.84
N VAL A 312 14.59 -12.43 -0.22
CA VAL A 312 14.39 -13.89 -0.34
C VAL A 312 15.29 -14.67 0.62
N ALA A 313 16.59 -14.39 0.61
CA ALA A 313 17.57 -15.23 1.30
C ALA A 313 17.82 -14.82 2.74
N HIS A 314 17.62 -13.55 3.09
CA HIS A 314 17.97 -12.99 4.40
C HIS A 314 16.78 -12.35 5.13
N ALA A 315 15.58 -12.36 4.53
CA ALA A 315 14.40 -11.69 5.07
C ALA A 315 14.67 -10.20 5.42
N TRP A 316 15.51 -9.54 4.62
CA TRP A 316 15.79 -8.11 4.77
C TRP A 316 14.52 -7.28 4.61
N TYR A 317 14.42 -6.23 5.41
CA TYR A 317 13.23 -5.40 5.47
C TYR A 317 13.60 -3.92 5.34
N ILE A 318 12.76 -3.05 5.88
CA ILE A 318 12.82 -1.59 5.68
C ILE A 318 14.24 -1.01 5.79
N PRO A 319 15.04 -1.22 6.86
CA PRO A 319 16.36 -0.59 6.99
C PRO A 319 17.37 -1.04 5.93
N GLU A 320 17.43 -2.34 5.67
CA GLU A 320 18.37 -2.93 4.71
C GLU A 320 18.03 -2.49 3.29
N ILE A 321 16.75 -2.56 2.91
CA ILE A 321 16.27 -2.15 1.58
C ILE A 321 16.51 -0.65 1.36
N ALA A 322 16.23 0.21 2.36
CA ALA A 322 16.55 1.63 2.30
C ALA A 322 18.05 1.86 2.03
N SER A 323 18.91 1.09 2.72
CA SER A 323 20.36 1.21 2.60
C SER A 323 20.85 0.81 1.20
N GLN A 324 20.29 -0.26 0.62
CA GLN A 324 20.60 -0.70 -0.75
C GLN A 324 20.22 0.35 -1.79
N PHE A 325 19.05 0.97 -1.67
CA PHE A 325 18.64 2.07 -2.55
C PHE A 325 19.47 3.33 -2.33
N PHE A 326 19.84 3.66 -1.09
CA PHE A 326 20.78 4.75 -0.83
C PHE A 326 22.13 4.51 -1.52
N THR A 327 22.69 3.31 -1.42
CA THR A 327 23.91 2.92 -2.14
C THR A 327 23.76 3.07 -3.65
N MET A 328 22.62 2.68 -4.23
CA MET A 328 22.32 2.88 -5.65
C MET A 328 22.34 4.36 -6.03
N GLY A 329 21.66 5.22 -5.28
CA GLY A 329 21.65 6.66 -5.51
C GLY A 329 23.06 7.27 -5.41
N PHE A 330 23.84 6.84 -4.41
CA PHE A 330 25.23 7.25 -4.23
C PHE A 330 26.09 6.87 -5.45
N VAL A 331 26.07 5.61 -5.86
CA VAL A 331 26.84 5.11 -7.01
C VAL A 331 26.39 5.79 -8.30
N ALA A 332 25.09 5.92 -8.55
CA ALA A 332 24.55 6.60 -9.72
C ALA A 332 24.95 8.09 -9.76
N GLY A 333 24.97 8.76 -8.62
CA GLY A 333 25.44 10.15 -8.51
C GLY A 333 26.91 10.29 -8.88
N ILE A 334 27.78 9.41 -8.37
CA ILE A 334 29.21 9.39 -8.73
C ILE A 334 29.38 9.13 -10.23
N LEU A 335 28.67 8.15 -10.79
CA LEU A 335 28.68 7.90 -12.24
C LEU A 335 28.21 9.14 -13.02
N GLY A 336 27.16 9.81 -12.56
CA GLY A 336 26.65 11.05 -13.14
C GLY A 336 27.72 12.14 -13.24
N VAL A 337 28.49 12.36 -12.17
CA VAL A 337 29.57 13.36 -12.14
C VAL A 337 30.77 12.95 -12.98
N VAL A 338 31.26 11.70 -12.82
CA VAL A 338 32.46 11.20 -13.53
C VAL A 338 32.25 11.22 -15.05
N PHE A 339 31.07 10.81 -15.50
CA PHE A 339 30.72 10.76 -16.93
C PHE A 339 30.07 12.07 -17.43
N LYS A 340 30.01 13.12 -16.60
CA LYS A 340 29.39 14.43 -16.90
C LYS A 340 27.98 14.30 -17.47
N LEU A 341 27.21 13.31 -17.00
CA LEU A 341 25.84 13.08 -17.42
C LEU A 341 25.00 14.29 -17.02
N ASN A 342 24.29 14.90 -17.97
CA ASN A 342 23.53 16.13 -17.76
C ASN A 342 24.33 17.23 -17.00
N ASN A 343 25.63 17.32 -17.28
CA ASN A 343 26.57 18.26 -16.64
C ASN A 343 26.49 18.27 -15.10
N MET A 344 26.27 17.11 -14.48
CA MET A 344 26.19 16.98 -13.02
C MET A 344 27.50 17.34 -12.32
N THR A 345 27.37 18.09 -11.23
CA THR A 345 28.41 18.39 -10.24
C THR A 345 28.15 17.62 -8.94
N LEU A 346 29.11 17.62 -8.00
CA LEU A 346 28.91 17.00 -6.69
C LEU A 346 27.72 17.61 -5.92
N ASN A 347 27.49 18.92 -6.07
CA ASN A 347 26.35 19.59 -5.44
C ASN A 347 25.01 19.17 -6.05
N ASP A 348 24.98 18.78 -7.33
CA ASP A 348 23.77 18.24 -7.95
C ASP A 348 23.32 16.94 -7.29
N ILE A 349 24.26 16.10 -6.79
CA ILE A 349 23.91 14.88 -6.06
C ILE A 349 23.10 15.24 -4.80
N ALA A 350 23.59 16.16 -3.98
CA ALA A 350 22.91 16.56 -2.76
C ALA A 350 21.58 17.29 -3.03
N THR A 351 21.54 18.15 -4.04
CA THR A 351 20.32 18.88 -4.41
C THR A 351 19.24 17.94 -4.94
N SER A 352 19.59 17.05 -5.88
CA SER A 352 18.65 16.07 -6.43
C SER A 352 18.18 15.05 -5.40
N PHE A 353 19.02 14.68 -4.42
CA PHE A 353 18.58 13.85 -3.29
C PHE A 353 17.51 14.56 -2.45
N LYS A 354 17.71 15.83 -2.09
CA LYS A 354 16.72 16.61 -1.33
C LYS A 354 15.42 16.80 -2.11
N GLU A 355 15.51 17.08 -3.40
CA GLU A 355 14.34 17.24 -4.26
C GLU A 355 13.55 15.93 -4.38
N GLY A 356 14.24 14.81 -4.60
CA GLY A 356 13.63 13.49 -4.66
C GLY A 356 12.95 13.09 -3.34
N ALA A 357 13.61 13.33 -2.21
CA ALA A 357 13.03 13.12 -0.88
C ALA A 357 11.82 14.04 -0.64
N GLY A 358 11.89 15.29 -1.12
CA GLY A 358 10.80 16.27 -1.03
C GLY A 358 9.50 15.81 -1.72
N VAL A 359 9.60 15.07 -2.84
CA VAL A 359 8.42 14.47 -3.49
C VAL A 359 7.72 13.45 -2.57
N MET A 360 8.46 12.80 -1.68
CA MET A 360 7.92 11.79 -0.75
C MET A 360 7.38 12.38 0.55
N LEU A 361 7.54 13.69 0.78
CA LEU A 361 7.10 14.32 2.02
C LEU A 361 5.57 14.26 2.18
N ALA A 362 4.81 14.59 1.13
CA ALA A 362 3.35 14.56 1.20
C ALA A 362 2.81 13.14 1.51
N PRO A 363 3.27 12.07 0.81
CA PRO A 363 2.92 10.71 1.22
C PRO A 363 3.37 10.33 2.63
N ALA A 364 4.58 10.72 3.06
CA ALA A 364 5.07 10.44 4.40
C ALA A 364 4.18 11.05 5.50
N LEU A 365 3.68 12.28 5.29
CA LEU A 365 2.72 12.91 6.20
C LEU A 365 1.42 12.10 6.31
N LEU A 366 0.93 11.55 5.19
CA LEU A 366 -0.26 10.71 5.17
C LEU A 366 -0.07 9.41 5.97
N VAL A 367 1.10 8.77 5.86
CA VAL A 367 1.47 7.59 6.67
C VAL A 367 1.41 7.92 8.16
N GLY A 368 2.02 9.03 8.58
CA GLY A 368 2.00 9.47 9.96
C GLY A 368 0.59 9.74 10.47
N CYS A 369 -0.21 10.49 9.72
CA CYS A 369 -1.61 10.76 10.08
C CYS A 369 -2.44 9.48 10.17
N ALA A 370 -2.28 8.53 9.24
CA ALA A 370 -2.96 7.24 9.27
C ALA A 370 -2.61 6.45 10.55
N LYS A 371 -1.33 6.40 10.94
CA LYS A 371 -0.93 5.79 12.21
C LYS A 371 -1.49 6.55 13.42
N GLY A 372 -1.57 7.88 13.36
CA GLY A 372 -2.20 8.70 14.38
C GLY A 372 -3.67 8.35 14.60
N VAL A 373 -4.43 8.13 13.52
CA VAL A 373 -5.83 7.68 13.58
C VAL A 373 -5.93 6.31 14.26
N LEU A 374 -5.02 5.40 13.92
CA LEU A 374 -4.96 4.10 14.58
C LEU A 374 -4.70 4.27 16.08
N LEU A 375 -3.75 5.11 16.49
CA LEU A 375 -3.48 5.39 17.91
C LEU A 375 -4.70 5.96 18.66
N ILE A 376 -5.57 6.74 18.02
CA ILE A 376 -6.84 7.21 18.63
C ILE A 376 -7.76 6.03 18.99
N LEU A 377 -7.80 4.99 18.15
CA LEU A 377 -8.66 3.81 18.36
C LEU A 377 -8.03 2.77 19.30
N GLY A 378 -6.77 2.98 19.69
CA GLY A 378 -5.89 2.02 20.34
C GLY A 378 -4.84 1.51 19.34
N ASP A 379 -3.59 1.37 19.78
CA ASP A 379 -2.41 1.12 18.91
C ASP A 379 -2.44 -0.19 18.09
N GLY A 380 -3.51 -0.99 18.26
CA GLY A 380 -3.68 -2.32 17.70
C GLY A 380 -3.13 -3.41 18.60
N SER A 381 -2.73 -3.11 19.84
CA SER A 381 -2.40 -4.11 20.85
C SER A 381 -3.66 -4.74 21.42
N ALA A 382 -3.55 -6.03 21.72
CA ALA A 382 -4.67 -6.80 22.23
C ALA A 382 -4.83 -6.67 23.75
N ASP A 383 -3.73 -6.44 24.45
CA ASP A 383 -3.62 -6.42 25.91
C ASP A 383 -4.04 -5.07 26.52
N GLU A 384 -3.95 -3.99 25.75
CA GLU A 384 -4.45 -2.70 26.19
C GLU A 384 -5.94 -2.52 25.88
N PRO A 385 -6.71 -1.92 26.80
CA PRO A 385 -8.11 -1.61 26.55
C PRO A 385 -8.26 -0.68 25.34
N SER A 386 -8.99 -1.10 24.32
CA SER A 386 -9.18 -0.32 23.10
C SER A 386 -10.57 -0.46 22.51
N VAL A 387 -10.94 0.50 21.67
CA VAL A 387 -12.18 0.44 20.87
C VAL A 387 -12.07 -0.67 19.84
N LEU A 388 -10.88 -0.87 19.26
CA LEU A 388 -10.62 -1.93 18.27
C LEU A 388 -10.91 -3.32 18.84
N ASN A 389 -10.45 -3.61 20.06
CA ASN A 389 -10.66 -4.90 20.72
C ASN A 389 -12.15 -5.15 21.00
N SER A 390 -12.91 -4.11 21.38
CA SER A 390 -14.36 -4.21 21.55
C SER A 390 -15.11 -4.45 20.23
N ILE A 391 -14.73 -3.75 19.16
CA ILE A 391 -15.28 -3.99 17.81
C ILE A 391 -15.00 -5.43 17.38
N LEU A 392 -13.77 -5.90 17.58
CA LEU A 392 -13.37 -7.27 17.27
C LEU A 392 -14.22 -8.31 18.02
N ASN A 393 -14.39 -8.15 19.34
CA ASN A 393 -15.23 -9.06 20.14
C ASN A 393 -16.70 -9.06 19.68
N SER A 394 -17.26 -7.88 19.39
CA SER A 394 -18.65 -7.77 18.93
C SER A 394 -18.89 -8.41 17.56
N ALA A 395 -17.92 -8.31 16.64
CA ALA A 395 -17.95 -8.99 15.37
C ALA A 395 -17.96 -10.52 15.55
N GLY A 396 -17.21 -11.03 16.53
CA GLY A 396 -17.20 -12.44 16.86
C GLY A 396 -18.57 -12.98 17.29
N GLY A 397 -19.31 -12.22 18.10
CA GLY A 397 -20.69 -12.57 18.51
C GLY A 397 -21.70 -12.55 17.35
N ALA A 398 -21.54 -11.64 16.39
CA ALA A 398 -22.45 -11.51 15.24
C ALA A 398 -22.39 -12.70 14.26
N ILE A 399 -21.27 -13.44 14.25
CA ILE A 399 -21.06 -14.62 13.40
C ILE A 399 -21.67 -15.87 14.04
N SER A 400 -21.93 -15.86 15.35
CA SER A 400 -22.52 -17.00 16.06
C SER A 400 -24.03 -17.12 15.79
N GLY A 401 -24.49 -18.30 15.36
CA GLY A 401 -25.93 -18.60 15.22
C GLY A 401 -26.58 -18.23 13.88
N ILE A 402 -25.81 -17.80 12.88
CA ILE A 402 -26.27 -17.60 11.50
C ILE A 402 -25.83 -18.76 10.58
N PRO A 403 -26.47 -18.97 9.42
CA PRO A 403 -26.06 -20.02 8.47
C PRO A 403 -24.59 -19.89 8.06
N ASP A 404 -23.90 -21.02 7.93
CA ASP A 404 -22.47 -21.14 7.62
C ASP A 404 -22.03 -20.32 6.39
N VAL A 405 -22.80 -20.37 5.29
CA VAL A 405 -22.53 -19.57 4.08
C VAL A 405 -22.58 -18.06 4.36
N ALA A 406 -23.55 -17.63 5.18
CA ALA A 406 -23.68 -16.22 5.56
C ALA A 406 -22.56 -15.81 6.52
N ALA A 407 -22.18 -16.68 7.46
CA ALA A 407 -21.07 -16.48 8.37
C ALA A 407 -19.75 -16.28 7.61
N VAL A 408 -19.43 -17.15 6.64
CA VAL A 408 -18.24 -17.02 5.77
C VAL A 408 -18.20 -15.67 5.07
N TRP A 409 -19.32 -15.27 4.46
CA TRP A 409 -19.38 -14.01 3.73
C TRP A 409 -19.25 -12.79 4.67
N ILE A 410 -19.85 -12.86 5.86
CA ILE A 410 -19.71 -11.84 6.90
C ILE A 410 -18.28 -11.77 7.44
N MET A 411 -17.56 -12.89 7.56
CA MET A 411 -16.14 -12.89 7.92
C MET A 411 -15.32 -12.16 6.87
N TYR A 412 -15.57 -12.40 5.58
CA TYR A 412 -14.92 -11.66 4.50
C TYR A 412 -15.24 -10.15 4.56
N LEU A 413 -16.52 -9.80 4.70
CA LEU A 413 -16.96 -8.41 4.80
C LEU A 413 -16.36 -7.70 6.02
N PHE A 414 -16.33 -8.37 7.17
CA PHE A 414 -15.72 -7.86 8.39
C PHE A 414 -14.24 -7.56 8.16
N GLN A 415 -13.48 -8.49 7.55
CA GLN A 415 -12.06 -8.28 7.28
C GLN A 415 -11.83 -7.11 6.31
N SER A 416 -12.68 -6.96 5.29
CA SER A 416 -12.65 -5.81 4.39
C SER A 416 -12.92 -4.47 5.09
N ILE A 417 -13.88 -4.41 6.01
CA ILE A 417 -14.19 -3.19 6.76
C ILE A 417 -13.10 -2.92 7.80
N PHE A 418 -12.65 -3.95 8.50
CA PHE A 418 -11.64 -3.84 9.56
C PHE A 418 -10.29 -3.36 9.02
N ASN A 419 -9.94 -3.74 7.78
CA ASN A 419 -8.73 -3.27 7.12
C ASN A 419 -8.69 -1.74 6.96
N PHE A 420 -9.84 -1.05 6.93
CA PHE A 420 -9.86 0.42 6.95
C PHE A 420 -9.13 1.01 8.18
N PHE A 421 -9.21 0.32 9.32
CA PHE A 421 -8.56 0.72 10.56
C PHE A 421 -7.15 0.15 10.67
N VAL A 422 -6.95 -1.13 10.30
CA VAL A 422 -5.68 -1.84 10.46
C VAL A 422 -5.19 -2.33 9.09
N THR A 423 -4.49 -1.47 8.35
CA THR A 423 -4.00 -1.74 6.98
C THR A 423 -2.72 -2.57 6.92
N SER A 424 -2.44 -3.38 7.94
CA SER A 424 -1.24 -4.22 8.01
C SER A 424 -1.65 -5.67 8.06
N GLY A 425 -1.42 -6.42 6.98
CA GLY A 425 -1.85 -7.81 6.91
C GLY A 425 -1.33 -8.67 8.06
N SER A 426 -0.06 -8.55 8.44
CA SER A 426 0.49 -9.31 9.57
C SER A 426 -0.10 -8.89 10.94
N GLY A 427 -0.41 -7.60 11.11
CA GLY A 427 -1.03 -7.08 12.34
C GLY A 427 -2.50 -7.46 12.43
N GLN A 428 -3.24 -7.33 11.33
CA GLN A 428 -4.63 -7.73 11.21
C GLN A 428 -4.77 -9.25 11.41
N ALA A 429 -3.87 -10.06 10.86
CA ALA A 429 -3.85 -11.51 11.10
C ALA A 429 -3.67 -11.82 12.59
N ALA A 430 -2.72 -11.17 13.26
CA ALA A 430 -2.44 -11.37 14.69
C ALA A 430 -3.63 -11.03 15.60
N LEU A 431 -4.41 -10.02 15.23
CA LEU A 431 -5.60 -9.61 15.97
C LEU A 431 -6.82 -10.47 15.65
N THR A 432 -7.10 -10.68 14.36
CA THR A 432 -8.40 -11.23 13.94
C THR A 432 -8.43 -12.75 13.88
N MET A 433 -7.36 -13.40 13.45
CA MET A 433 -7.34 -14.85 13.23
C MET A 433 -7.52 -15.71 14.49
N PRO A 434 -6.97 -15.35 15.67
CA PRO A 434 -7.16 -16.15 16.88
C PRO A 434 -8.62 -16.15 17.36
N LEU A 435 -9.41 -15.13 16.97
CA LEU A 435 -10.85 -15.10 17.23
C LEU A 435 -11.64 -15.77 16.10
N LEU A 436 -11.34 -15.41 14.86
CA LEU A 436 -12.13 -15.85 13.72
C LEU A 436 -11.91 -17.34 13.37
N ALA A 437 -10.72 -17.90 13.58
CA ALA A 437 -10.48 -19.32 13.29
C ALA A 437 -11.31 -20.25 14.20
N PRO A 438 -11.30 -20.10 15.55
CA PRO A 438 -12.19 -20.88 16.41
C PRO A 438 -13.68 -20.60 16.19
N LEU A 439 -14.06 -19.36 15.86
CA LEU A 439 -15.44 -19.05 15.49
C LEU A 439 -15.87 -19.74 14.20
N GLY A 440 -14.96 -19.85 13.23
CA GLY A 440 -15.15 -20.65 12.03
C GLY A 440 -15.49 -22.10 12.40
N ASP A 441 -14.70 -22.72 13.29
CA ASP A 441 -14.95 -24.10 13.74
C ASP A 441 -16.37 -24.27 14.34
N ILE A 442 -16.82 -23.30 15.16
CA ILE A 442 -18.16 -23.30 15.76
C ILE A 442 -19.26 -23.10 14.71
N ALA A 443 -19.01 -22.25 13.71
CA ALA A 443 -19.93 -21.97 12.62
C ALA A 443 -19.93 -23.04 11.52
N GLY A 444 -19.15 -24.12 11.67
CA GLY A 444 -19.01 -25.19 10.67
C GLY A 444 -18.17 -24.81 9.44
N ILE A 445 -17.31 -23.81 9.58
CA ILE A 445 -16.44 -23.24 8.54
C ILE A 445 -15.02 -23.73 8.78
N SER A 446 -14.37 -24.24 7.73
CA SER A 446 -12.97 -24.66 7.85
C SER A 446 -12.04 -23.47 8.12
N ARG A 447 -10.94 -23.73 8.83
CA ARG A 447 -9.93 -22.72 9.08
C ARG A 447 -9.25 -22.21 7.80
N GLN A 448 -9.19 -23.01 6.73
CA GLN A 448 -8.72 -22.53 5.42
C GLN A 448 -9.62 -21.46 4.83
N VAL A 449 -10.94 -21.67 4.89
CA VAL A 449 -11.92 -20.70 4.39
C VAL A 449 -11.88 -19.43 5.23
N THR A 450 -11.69 -19.55 6.54
CA THR A 450 -11.46 -18.39 7.42
C THR A 450 -10.20 -17.60 7.03
N VAL A 451 -9.08 -18.29 6.77
CA VAL A 451 -7.86 -17.64 6.26
C VAL A 451 -8.10 -17.00 4.90
N LEU A 452 -8.86 -17.64 4.02
CA LEU A 452 -9.19 -17.11 2.69
C LEU A 452 -10.03 -15.83 2.78
N ALA A 453 -11.02 -15.79 3.68
CA ALA A 453 -11.83 -14.61 3.96
C ALA A 453 -10.98 -13.44 4.50
N PHE A 454 -10.05 -13.73 5.41
CA PHE A 454 -9.03 -12.75 5.85
C PHE A 454 -8.21 -12.23 4.68
N GLN A 455 -7.59 -13.14 3.92
CA GLN A 455 -6.59 -12.82 2.91
C GLN A 455 -7.16 -11.94 1.78
N LEU A 456 -8.36 -12.28 1.28
CA LEU A 456 -9.03 -11.49 0.25
C LEU A 456 -9.60 -10.18 0.81
N GLY A 457 -10.04 -10.20 2.07
CA GLY A 457 -10.63 -9.04 2.74
C GLY A 457 -9.61 -7.93 2.97
N ASP A 458 -8.48 -8.27 3.59
CA ASP A 458 -7.31 -7.41 3.81
C ASP A 458 -6.72 -6.96 2.46
N GLY A 459 -6.25 -7.93 1.66
CA GLY A 459 -5.42 -7.62 0.50
C GLY A 459 -6.06 -6.71 -0.54
N PHE A 460 -7.32 -6.92 -0.91
CA PHE A 460 -7.95 -6.08 -1.95
C PHE A 460 -8.35 -4.70 -1.44
N THR A 461 -8.76 -4.57 -0.18
CA THR A 461 -9.20 -3.26 0.33
C THR A 461 -8.05 -2.28 0.48
N ASN A 462 -6.80 -2.76 0.59
CA ASN A 462 -5.59 -1.94 0.50
C ASN A 462 -5.49 -1.10 -0.80
N ILE A 463 -6.21 -1.48 -1.87
CA ILE A 463 -6.29 -0.72 -3.13
C ILE A 463 -7.05 0.62 -2.97
N VAL A 464 -7.90 0.78 -1.94
CA VAL A 464 -8.76 1.96 -1.79
C VAL A 464 -8.65 2.69 -0.46
N VAL A 465 -8.30 2.00 0.62
CA VAL A 465 -8.30 2.61 1.95
C VAL A 465 -7.22 3.71 2.05
N PRO A 466 -7.58 4.96 2.42
CA PRO A 466 -6.63 6.07 2.48
C PRO A 466 -5.64 5.96 3.63
N THR A 467 -5.89 5.04 4.57
CA THR A 467 -4.98 4.65 5.66
C THR A 467 -3.82 3.77 5.18
N SER A 468 -3.88 3.23 3.95
CA SER A 468 -2.79 2.45 3.34
C SER A 468 -1.63 3.35 2.95
N ALA A 469 -0.53 3.26 3.71
CA ALA A 469 0.70 4.00 3.47
C ALA A 469 1.25 3.79 2.05
N SER A 470 1.25 2.55 1.57
CA SER A 470 1.81 2.15 0.28
C SER A 470 0.96 2.64 -0.90
N LEU A 471 -0.38 2.64 -0.75
CA LEU A 471 -1.28 3.24 -1.74
C LEU A 471 -1.00 4.75 -1.84
N MET A 472 -1.04 5.45 -0.71
CA MET A 472 -0.88 6.91 -0.67
C MET A 472 0.51 7.34 -1.16
N GLY A 473 1.55 6.58 -0.81
CA GLY A 473 2.88 6.61 -1.41
C GLY A 473 2.83 6.62 -2.92
N THR A 474 2.25 5.57 -3.50
CA THR A 474 2.26 5.35 -4.94
C THR A 474 1.44 6.40 -5.70
N LEU A 475 0.27 6.77 -5.16
CA LEU A 475 -0.57 7.84 -5.71
C LEU A 475 0.16 9.18 -5.72
N GLY A 476 0.83 9.55 -4.63
CA GLY A 476 1.56 10.81 -4.53
C GLY A 476 2.72 10.90 -5.54
N VAL A 477 3.46 9.82 -5.73
CA VAL A 477 4.52 9.74 -6.76
C VAL A 477 3.96 9.92 -8.16
N CYS A 478 2.83 9.27 -8.45
CA CYS A 478 2.15 9.40 -9.73
C CYS A 478 1.34 10.70 -9.85
N ARG A 479 1.34 11.55 -8.81
CA ARG A 479 0.55 12.79 -8.71
C ARG A 479 -0.94 12.57 -8.94
N ILE A 480 -1.50 11.53 -8.35
CA ILE A 480 -2.91 11.20 -8.48
C ILE A 480 -3.59 11.54 -7.17
N ASP A 481 -4.61 12.38 -7.25
CA ASP A 481 -5.46 12.67 -6.11
C ASP A 481 -6.26 11.43 -5.73
N TRP A 482 -6.37 11.12 -4.43
CA TRP A 482 -7.10 9.93 -3.96
C TRP A 482 -8.57 9.94 -4.40
N GLY A 483 -9.20 11.13 -4.48
CA GLY A 483 -10.55 11.26 -5.00
C GLY A 483 -10.69 10.80 -6.46
N ASP A 484 -9.71 11.10 -7.29
CA ASP A 484 -9.67 10.67 -8.70
C ASP A 484 -9.42 9.18 -8.80
N TRP A 485 -8.54 8.67 -7.93
CA TRP A 485 -8.28 7.25 -7.79
C TRP A 485 -9.55 6.47 -7.47
N ILE A 486 -10.34 6.87 -6.47
CA ILE A 486 -11.59 6.18 -6.11
C ILE A 486 -12.62 6.23 -7.24
N ARG A 487 -12.76 7.38 -7.91
CA ARG A 487 -13.67 7.53 -9.07
C ARG A 487 -13.33 6.58 -10.21
N PHE A 488 -12.06 6.21 -10.34
CA PHE A 488 -11.60 5.20 -11.28
C PHE A 488 -11.76 3.77 -10.72
N SER A 489 -11.21 3.52 -9.53
CA SER A 489 -10.96 2.17 -9.01
C SER A 489 -12.21 1.48 -8.49
N TRP A 490 -13.30 2.20 -8.18
CA TRP A 490 -14.52 1.59 -7.62
C TRP A 490 -15.09 0.46 -8.49
N ARG A 491 -15.00 0.56 -9.82
CA ARG A 491 -15.48 -0.50 -10.74
C ARG A 491 -14.64 -1.75 -10.64
N PHE A 492 -13.33 -1.57 -10.50
CA PHE A 492 -12.39 -2.66 -10.30
C PHE A 492 -12.60 -3.30 -8.93
N MET A 493 -12.78 -2.49 -7.88
CA MET A 493 -13.08 -2.98 -6.54
C MET A 493 -14.39 -3.75 -6.47
N LEU A 494 -15.45 -3.27 -7.14
CA LEU A 494 -16.71 -4.00 -7.18
C LEU A 494 -16.54 -5.37 -7.85
N LEU A 495 -15.78 -5.42 -8.94
CA LEU A 495 -15.45 -6.67 -9.63
C LEU A 495 -14.63 -7.62 -8.73
N LEU A 496 -13.62 -7.11 -8.02
CA LEU A 496 -12.85 -7.87 -7.04
C LEU A 496 -13.72 -8.38 -5.89
N PHE A 497 -14.60 -7.53 -5.35
CA PHE A 497 -15.48 -7.84 -4.23
C PHE A 497 -16.48 -8.94 -4.58
N ILE A 498 -17.12 -8.84 -5.75
CA ILE A 498 -18.05 -9.86 -6.25
C ILE A 498 -17.31 -11.19 -6.47
N THR A 499 -16.17 -11.14 -7.15
CA THR A 499 -15.38 -12.35 -7.45
C THR A 499 -14.87 -13.01 -6.17
N SER A 500 -14.39 -12.23 -5.21
CA SER A 500 -13.97 -12.72 -3.90
C SER A 500 -15.13 -13.33 -3.13
N SER A 501 -16.29 -12.66 -3.10
CA SER A 501 -17.50 -13.19 -2.45
C SER A 501 -17.88 -14.57 -3.00
N VAL A 502 -17.85 -14.72 -4.33
CA VAL A 502 -18.11 -16.02 -4.99
C VAL A 502 -17.06 -17.05 -4.60
N ILE A 503 -15.77 -16.69 -4.64
CA ILE A 503 -14.68 -17.63 -4.31
C ILE A 503 -14.77 -18.11 -2.87
N VAL A 504 -14.98 -17.23 -1.89
CA VAL A 504 -15.04 -17.64 -0.48
C VAL A 504 -16.26 -18.55 -0.23
N ILE A 505 -17.42 -18.23 -0.81
CA ILE A 505 -18.63 -19.07 -0.71
C ILE A 505 -18.42 -20.43 -1.41
N CYS A 506 -17.86 -20.43 -2.62
CA CYS A 506 -17.61 -21.67 -3.36
C CYS A 506 -16.57 -22.55 -2.67
N ALA A 507 -15.52 -21.96 -2.09
CA ALA A 507 -14.52 -22.69 -1.32
C ALA A 507 -15.13 -23.39 -0.11
N HIS A 508 -16.03 -22.69 0.60
CA HIS A 508 -16.81 -23.27 1.70
C HIS A 508 -17.68 -24.44 1.23
N LEU A 509 -18.51 -24.22 0.22
CA LEU A 509 -19.42 -25.25 -0.31
C LEU A 509 -18.69 -26.46 -0.91
N ALA A 510 -17.49 -26.25 -1.45
CA ALA A 510 -16.63 -27.32 -1.96
C ALA A 510 -15.89 -28.10 -0.85
N GLY A 511 -16.00 -27.67 0.41
CA GLY A 511 -15.33 -28.31 1.55
C GLY A 511 -13.82 -28.08 1.58
N PHE A 512 -13.33 -26.94 1.11
CA PHE A 512 -11.91 -26.58 1.14
C PHE A 512 -11.39 -26.57 2.59
N ASN A 513 -10.34 -27.34 2.91
CA ASN A 513 -9.80 -27.53 4.27
C ASN A 513 -8.29 -27.85 4.26
#